data_AF-A0A8W7P8E5-F1
#
_entry.id   AF-A0A8W7P8E5-F1
#
_cell.length_a   1.000
_cell.length_b   1.000
_cell.length_c   1.000
_cell.angle_alpha   90.00
_cell.angle_beta   90.00
_cell.angle_gamma   90.00
#
_symmetry.space_group_name_H-M   'P 1'
#
loop_
_entity.id
_entity.type
_entity.pdbx_description
1 polymer ?
#
loop_
_entity_poly.entity_id
_entity_poly.type
_entity_poly.pdbx_seq_one_letter_code
_entity_poly.pdbx_strand_id
1 'polypeptide(L)'
;MQPQLPGLGRSMPSWLLQVQQNWQAAGFAWQQWVVGYDAGKQLNLYRQLGLGEQVDSGAVLRAVLIGGGLACLPLLLLWRRQRSVSPLQQGRYRLVQALAGLKIVVADSDGPLDILNKARRLPEPDYRQLKALLKEYAAMRYRQPADPKQARQWLRRVKAFRPGRQ
;
A
#
# COMPACT_ATOMS: atom_id res chain seq x y z
N MET A 1 -0.55 68.10 27.09
CA MET A 1 -1.83 67.80 26.42
C MET A 1 -1.59 66.70 25.38
N GLN A 2 -1.95 65.46 25.70
CA GLN A 2 -1.99 64.34 24.76
C GLN A 2 -3.47 63.96 24.59
N PRO A 3 -4.00 63.86 23.36
CA PRO A 3 -5.41 63.61 23.14
C PRO A 3 -5.76 62.18 23.57
N GLN A 4 -6.66 62.09 24.55
CA GLN A 4 -7.26 60.83 24.94
C GLN A 4 -8.33 60.48 23.90
N LEU A 5 -8.17 59.35 23.22
CA LEU A 5 -9.15 58.81 22.29
C LEU A 5 -10.22 58.04 23.09
N PRO A 6 -11.49 58.47 23.07
CA PRO A 6 -12.57 57.77 23.74
C PRO A 6 -13.09 56.64 22.85
N GLY A 7 -13.26 55.46 23.44
CA GLY A 7 -14.09 54.40 22.87
C GLY A 7 -13.37 53.48 21.89
N LEU A 8 -12.68 52.47 22.43
CA LEU A 8 -12.79 51.07 21.96
C LEU A 8 -12.24 50.16 23.06
N GLY A 9 -12.93 50.17 24.20
CA GLY A 9 -12.84 49.09 25.19
C GLY A 9 -13.48 47.82 24.62
N ARG A 10 -12.90 47.24 23.56
CA ARG A 10 -12.99 45.80 23.37
C ARG A 10 -11.81 45.24 24.14
N SER A 11 -12.06 44.92 25.41
CA SER A 11 -11.25 43.92 26.10
C SER A 11 -11.11 42.76 25.13
N MET A 12 -9.90 42.60 24.56
CA MET A 12 -9.65 41.50 23.66
C MET A 12 -10.01 40.24 24.45
N PRO A 13 -10.87 39.36 23.92
CA PRO A 13 -11.38 38.25 24.70
C PRO A 13 -10.21 37.48 25.32
N SER A 14 -10.29 37.16 26.61
CA SER A 14 -9.18 36.53 27.33
C SER A 14 -8.68 35.26 26.65
N TRP A 15 -9.57 34.50 25.98
CA TRP A 15 -9.21 33.34 25.17
C TRP A 15 -8.34 33.66 23.95
N LEU A 16 -8.51 34.85 23.35
CA LEU A 16 -7.80 35.31 22.16
C LEU A 16 -6.36 35.71 22.54
N LEU A 17 -6.21 36.40 23.68
CA LEU A 17 -4.91 36.65 24.30
C LEU A 17 -4.23 35.32 24.67
N GLN A 18 -4.96 34.36 25.21
CA GLN A 18 -4.43 33.05 25.60
C GLN A 18 -3.95 32.23 24.39
N VAL A 19 -4.70 32.26 23.27
CA VAL A 19 -4.28 31.63 22.01
C VAL A 19 -3.03 32.30 21.45
N GLN A 20 -2.98 33.64 21.45
CA GLN A 20 -1.80 34.37 20.98
C GLN A 20 -0.57 34.08 21.85
N GLN A 21 -0.73 34.03 23.16
CA GLN A 21 0.33 33.69 24.11
C GLN A 21 0.81 32.25 23.92
N ASN A 22 -0.10 31.29 23.74
CA ASN A 22 0.24 29.90 23.47
C ASN A 22 0.95 29.74 22.12
N TRP A 23 0.56 30.51 21.10
CA TRP A 23 1.20 30.51 19.80
C TRP A 23 2.62 31.10 19.85
N GLN A 24 2.80 32.18 20.62
CA GLN A 24 4.13 32.74 20.87
C GLN A 24 5.00 31.75 21.65
N ALA A 25 4.47 31.11 22.70
CA ALA A 25 5.19 30.10 23.46
C ALA A 25 5.58 28.90 22.60
N ALA A 26 4.70 28.44 21.71
CA ALA A 26 5.00 27.39 20.74
C ALA A 26 6.07 27.83 19.73
N GLY A 27 6.03 29.09 19.28
CA GLY A 27 7.05 29.67 18.40
C GLY A 27 8.41 29.77 19.08
N PHE A 28 8.47 30.24 20.33
CA PHE A 28 9.71 30.26 21.12
C PHE A 28 10.23 28.85 21.43
N ALA A 29 9.35 27.90 21.76
CA ALA A 29 9.72 26.51 21.98
C ALA A 29 10.25 25.87 20.70
N TRP A 30 9.61 26.14 19.55
CA TRP A 30 10.06 25.68 18.23
C TRP A 30 11.40 26.31 17.86
N GLN A 31 11.55 27.62 18.07
CA GLN A 31 12.80 28.33 17.78
C GLN A 31 13.93 27.81 18.67
N GLN A 32 13.69 27.57 19.95
CA GLN A 32 14.65 26.95 20.85
C GLN A 32 14.87 25.45 20.58
N TRP A 33 13.92 24.78 19.92
CA TRP A 33 14.08 23.41 19.45
C TRP A 33 14.95 23.34 18.19
N VAL A 34 14.72 24.25 17.25
CA VAL A 34 15.46 24.35 15.99
C VAL A 34 16.86 24.93 16.22
N VAL A 35 16.99 26.02 16.97
CA VAL A 35 18.27 26.70 17.25
C VAL A 35 19.04 26.00 18.38
N GLY A 36 18.33 25.40 19.35
CA GLY A 36 18.95 24.61 20.43
C GLY A 36 19.27 23.16 20.05
N TYR A 37 19.32 22.85 18.75
CA TYR A 37 19.83 21.57 18.25
C TYR A 37 21.37 21.50 18.24
N ASP A 38 22.05 22.59 18.56
CA ASP A 38 23.51 22.65 18.62
C ASP A 38 24.06 22.33 20.03
N ALA A 39 24.79 21.22 20.12
CA ALA A 39 25.73 20.80 21.16
C ALA A 39 25.23 20.49 22.60
N GLY A 40 24.25 21.21 23.16
CA GLY A 40 23.94 21.11 24.60
C GLY A 40 23.07 19.91 25.03
N LYS A 41 22.09 19.52 24.20
CA LYS A 41 21.11 18.46 24.56
C LYS A 41 21.61 17.05 24.34
N GLN A 42 22.59 16.87 23.45
CA GLN A 42 23.27 15.59 23.31
C GLN A 42 23.88 15.18 24.67
N LEU A 43 24.62 16.07 25.35
CA LEU A 43 25.34 15.72 26.57
C LEU A 43 24.45 15.32 27.78
N ASN A 44 23.25 15.89 27.92
CA ASN A 44 22.42 15.69 29.12
C ASN A 44 21.57 14.40 29.06
N LEU A 45 21.14 14.00 27.86
CA LEU A 45 20.44 12.71 27.67
C LEU A 45 21.39 11.52 27.88
N TYR A 46 22.68 11.66 27.51
CA TYR A 46 23.70 10.63 27.76
C TYR A 46 24.03 10.48 29.25
N ARG A 47 23.98 11.56 30.04
CA ARG A 47 24.12 11.49 31.51
C ARG A 47 22.93 10.83 32.19
N GLN A 48 21.71 11.14 31.77
CA GLN A 48 20.50 10.57 32.38
C GLN A 48 20.33 9.07 32.10
N LEU A 49 20.95 8.55 31.03
CA LEU A 49 20.95 7.13 30.67
C LEU A 49 22.21 6.37 31.16
N GLY A 50 23.13 7.04 31.88
CA GLY A 50 24.27 6.39 32.54
C GLY A 50 25.42 5.96 31.61
N LEU A 51 25.54 6.53 30.40
CA LEU A 51 26.45 6.03 29.36
C LEU A 51 27.80 6.75 29.21
N GLY A 52 28.16 7.65 30.13
CA GLY A 52 29.46 8.34 30.07
C GLY A 52 29.66 9.21 28.81
N GLU A 53 30.84 9.80 28.67
CA GLU A 53 31.12 10.92 27.74
C GLU A 53 31.37 10.52 26.27
N GLN A 54 31.44 9.22 25.96
CA GLN A 54 31.85 8.73 24.63
C GLN A 54 30.77 7.82 24.04
N VAL A 55 30.02 8.36 23.09
CA VAL A 55 29.10 7.56 22.27
C VAL A 55 29.92 6.79 21.25
N ASP A 56 30.04 5.48 21.43
CA ASP A 56 30.58 4.61 20.38
C ASP A 56 29.64 4.70 19.17
N SER A 57 30.14 5.25 18.07
CA SER A 57 29.42 5.39 16.80
C SER A 57 28.75 4.08 16.34
N GLY A 58 29.28 2.93 16.78
CA GLY A 58 28.66 1.62 16.58
C GLY A 58 27.29 1.45 17.25
N ALA A 59 27.02 2.06 18.40
CA ALA A 59 25.74 1.98 19.11
C ALA A 59 24.63 2.76 18.38
N VAL A 60 24.96 3.96 17.87
CA VAL A 60 24.04 4.78 17.07
C VAL A 60 23.72 4.09 15.75
N LEU A 61 24.74 3.53 15.08
CA LEU A 61 24.55 2.78 13.85
C LEU A 61 23.65 1.55 14.06
N ARG A 62 23.83 0.81 15.16
CA ARG A 62 22.96 -0.33 15.52
C ARG A 62 21.52 0.12 15.77
N ALA A 63 21.31 1.23 16.49
CA ALA A 63 19.98 1.75 16.75
C ALA A 63 19.26 2.19 15.46
N VAL A 64 19.98 2.83 14.53
CA VAL A 64 19.45 3.22 13.22
C VAL A 64 19.14 2.00 12.35
N LEU A 65 20.00 0.98 12.35
CA LEU A 65 19.76 -0.25 11.58
C LEU A 65 18.58 -1.06 12.13
N ILE A 66 18.47 -1.18 13.46
CA ILE A 66 17.37 -1.89 14.11
C ILE A 66 16.06 -1.11 13.95
N GLY A 67 16.07 0.19 14.24
CA GLY A 67 14.89 1.05 14.12
C GLY A 67 14.42 1.20 12.67
N GLY A 68 15.36 1.41 11.73
CA GLY A 68 15.08 1.48 10.30
C GLY A 68 14.58 0.15 9.73
N GLY A 69 15.16 -0.96 10.17
CA GLY A 69 14.69 -2.31 9.81
C GLY A 69 13.26 -2.58 10.27
N LEU A 70 12.95 -2.25 11.54
CA LEU A 70 11.59 -2.38 12.10
C LEU A 70 10.58 -1.48 11.36
N ALA A 71 10.97 -0.26 10.98
CA ALA A 71 10.12 0.65 10.21
C ALA A 71 9.84 0.15 8.77
N CYS A 72 10.74 -0.65 8.19
CA CYS A 72 10.54 -1.24 6.86
C CYS A 72 9.63 -2.49 6.86
N LEU A 73 9.44 -3.15 8.01
CA LEU A 73 8.57 -4.33 8.12
C LEU A 73 7.12 -4.10 7.66
N PRO A 74 6.39 -3.04 8.07
CA PRO A 74 5.03 -2.80 7.60
C PRO A 74 4.97 -2.54 6.09
N LEU A 75 5.96 -1.83 5.53
CA LEU A 75 6.09 -1.61 4.08
C LEU A 75 6.30 -2.93 3.31
N LEU A 76 7.17 -3.81 3.82
CA LEU A 76 7.40 -5.14 3.25
C LEU A 76 6.15 -6.01 3.33
N LEU A 77 5.41 -5.97 4.44
CA LEU A 77 4.16 -6.73 4.61
C LEU A 77 3.05 -6.24 3.67
N LEU A 78 2.89 -4.92 3.52
CA LEU A 78 1.98 -4.31 2.54
C LEU A 78 2.33 -4.72 1.11
N TRP A 79 3.62 -4.68 0.75
CA TRP A 79 4.08 -5.05 -0.59
C TRP A 79 3.88 -6.55 -0.88
N ARG A 80 4.15 -7.42 0.10
CA ARG A 80 3.95 -8.86 -0.01
C ARG A 80 2.47 -9.25 -0.11
N ARG A 81 1.59 -8.51 0.58
CA ARG A 81 0.13 -8.71 0.52
C ARG A 81 -0.43 -8.36 -0.86
N GLN A 82 0.14 -7.37 -1.55
CA GLN A 82 -0.24 -7.04 -2.94
C GLN A 82 0.35 -8.02 -3.98
N ARG A 83 1.54 -8.58 -3.73
CA ARG A 83 2.20 -9.54 -4.63
C ARG A 83 1.67 -10.96 -4.58
N SER A 84 0.75 -11.28 -3.67
CA SER A 84 0.14 -12.61 -3.64
C SER A 84 -0.78 -12.74 -4.84
N VAL A 85 -0.22 -13.24 -5.96
CA VAL A 85 -0.93 -13.45 -7.23
C VAL A 85 -2.23 -14.17 -6.94
N SER A 86 -3.35 -13.49 -7.18
CA SER A 86 -4.64 -14.03 -6.80
C SER A 86 -4.89 -15.35 -7.53
N PRO A 87 -5.58 -16.34 -6.92
CA PRO A 87 -5.91 -17.59 -7.60
C PRO A 87 -6.60 -17.39 -8.96
N LEU A 88 -7.34 -16.28 -9.09
CA LEU A 88 -8.00 -15.86 -10.32
C LEU A 88 -7.00 -15.43 -11.41
N GLN A 89 -5.96 -14.66 -11.06
CA GLN A 89 -4.88 -14.30 -12.00
C GLN A 89 -4.09 -15.54 -12.44
N GLN A 90 -3.78 -16.44 -11.52
CA GLN A 90 -3.08 -17.69 -11.85
C GLN A 90 -3.88 -18.55 -12.84
N GLY A 91 -5.20 -18.63 -12.67
CA GLY A 91 -6.03 -19.40 -13.60
C GLY A 91 -6.15 -18.72 -14.96
N ARG A 92 -6.22 -17.38 -15.04
CA ARG A 92 -6.17 -16.67 -16.32
C ARG A 92 -4.87 -16.99 -17.07
N TYR A 93 -3.73 -16.91 -16.39
CA TYR A 93 -2.44 -17.22 -16.99
C TYR A 93 -2.39 -18.66 -17.52
N ARG A 94 -2.91 -19.64 -16.75
CA ARG A 94 -2.99 -21.04 -17.19
C ARG A 94 -3.89 -21.24 -18.41
N LEU A 95 -5.03 -20.55 -18.48
CA LEU A 95 -5.90 -20.55 -19.66
C LEU A 95 -5.17 -20.00 -20.89
N VAL A 96 -4.49 -18.86 -20.74
CA VAL A 96 -3.71 -18.26 -21.82
C VAL A 96 -2.62 -19.22 -22.32
N GLN A 97 -1.91 -19.89 -21.41
CA GLN A 97 -0.91 -20.90 -21.78
C GLN A 97 -1.53 -22.09 -22.52
N ALA A 98 -2.68 -22.59 -22.06
CA ALA A 98 -3.37 -23.70 -22.73
C ALA A 98 -3.80 -23.34 -24.16
N LEU A 99 -4.26 -22.10 -24.36
CA LEU A 99 -4.65 -21.58 -25.68
C LEU A 99 -3.43 -21.30 -26.57
N ALA A 100 -2.32 -20.82 -26.01
CA ALA A 100 -1.07 -20.61 -26.73
C ALA A 100 -0.52 -21.93 -27.30
N GLY A 101 -0.69 -23.05 -26.58
CA GLY A 101 -0.36 -24.39 -27.08
C GLY A 101 -1.12 -24.80 -28.34
N LEU A 102 -2.27 -24.19 -28.60
CA LEU A 102 -3.12 -24.40 -29.79
C LEU A 102 -2.94 -23.31 -30.85
N LYS A 103 -1.88 -22.48 -30.73
CA LYS A 103 -1.61 -21.32 -31.60
C LYS A 103 -2.69 -20.22 -31.53
N ILE A 104 -3.45 -20.15 -30.43
CA ILE A 104 -4.40 -19.07 -30.17
C ILE A 104 -3.71 -18.01 -29.30
N VAL A 105 -3.37 -16.88 -29.90
CA VAL A 105 -2.67 -15.78 -29.20
C VAL A 105 -3.68 -14.91 -28.44
N VAL A 106 -3.51 -14.84 -27.12
CA VAL A 106 -4.31 -14.01 -26.21
C VAL A 106 -3.42 -12.91 -25.63
N ALA A 107 -3.81 -11.65 -25.85
CA ALA A 107 -3.18 -10.47 -25.29
C ALA A 107 -3.76 -10.11 -23.91
N ASP A 108 -3.04 -9.29 -23.14
CA ASP A 108 -3.51 -8.84 -21.83
C ASP A 108 -4.74 -7.92 -21.94
N SER A 109 -4.87 -7.19 -23.04
CA SER A 109 -6.04 -6.36 -23.36
C SER A 109 -7.26 -7.17 -23.78
N ASP A 110 -7.11 -8.46 -24.10
CA ASP A 110 -8.24 -9.27 -24.56
C ASP A 110 -9.21 -9.55 -23.41
N GLY A 111 -10.48 -9.27 -23.67
CA GLY A 111 -11.57 -9.64 -22.80
C GLY A 111 -11.98 -11.11 -22.95
N PRO A 112 -12.85 -11.62 -22.05
CA PRO A 112 -13.39 -12.98 -22.15
C PRO A 112 -14.08 -13.27 -23.49
N LEU A 113 -14.76 -12.27 -24.07
CA LEU A 113 -15.42 -12.40 -25.37
C LEU A 113 -14.42 -12.45 -26.52
N ASP A 114 -13.36 -11.65 -26.48
CA ASP A 114 -12.31 -11.65 -27.51
C ASP A 114 -11.57 -12.99 -27.54
N ILE A 115 -11.28 -13.53 -26.35
CA ILE A 115 -10.69 -14.87 -26.20
C ILE A 115 -11.60 -15.93 -26.85
N LEU A 116 -12.92 -15.86 -26.60
CA LEU A 116 -13.87 -16.78 -27.22
C LEU A 116 -13.91 -16.63 -28.74
N ASN A 117 -13.91 -15.40 -29.24
CA ASN A 117 -13.89 -15.13 -30.68
C ASN A 117 -12.65 -15.72 -31.36
N LYS A 118 -11.47 -15.58 -30.76
CA LYS A 118 -10.22 -16.17 -31.23
C LYS A 118 -10.22 -17.70 -31.15
N ALA A 119 -10.94 -18.25 -30.18
CA ALA A 119 -11.02 -19.69 -29.93
C ALA A 119 -12.18 -20.41 -30.65
N ARG A 120 -12.93 -19.73 -31.54
CA ARG A 120 -14.09 -20.32 -32.26
C ARG A 120 -13.76 -21.55 -33.11
N ARG A 121 -12.50 -21.74 -33.48
CA ARG A 121 -12.04 -22.89 -34.28
C ARG A 121 -11.76 -24.14 -33.44
N LEU A 122 -11.92 -24.07 -32.11
CA LEU A 122 -11.78 -25.23 -31.24
C LEU A 122 -12.91 -26.24 -31.49
N PRO A 123 -12.67 -27.53 -31.20
CA PRO A 123 -13.73 -28.52 -31.14
C PRO A 123 -14.86 -28.06 -30.21
N GLU A 124 -16.10 -28.35 -30.58
CA GLU A 124 -17.31 -28.00 -29.82
C GLU A 124 -17.24 -28.33 -28.31
N PRO A 125 -16.74 -29.50 -27.85
CA PRO A 125 -16.63 -29.78 -26.41
C PRO A 125 -15.65 -28.84 -25.70
N ASP A 126 -14.48 -28.58 -26.29
CA ASP A 126 -13.44 -27.72 -25.73
C ASP A 126 -13.91 -26.25 -25.71
N TYR A 127 -14.57 -25.81 -26.78
CA TYR A 127 -15.14 -24.47 -26.88
C TYR A 127 -16.22 -24.23 -25.81
N ARG A 128 -17.11 -25.20 -25.60
CA ARG A 128 -18.16 -25.12 -24.57
C ARG A 128 -17.56 -25.04 -23.17
N GLN A 129 -16.54 -25.85 -22.89
CA GLN A 129 -15.86 -25.84 -21.59
C GLN A 129 -15.10 -24.52 -21.37
N LEU A 130 -14.41 -24.00 -22.37
CA LEU A 130 -13.75 -22.69 -22.33
C LEU A 130 -14.74 -21.55 -22.07
N LYS A 131 -15.90 -21.57 -22.75
CA LYS A 131 -16.99 -20.60 -22.56
C LYS A 131 -17.52 -20.59 -21.14
N ALA A 132 -17.71 -21.76 -20.53
CA ALA A 132 -18.13 -21.87 -19.13
C ALA A 132 -17.08 -21.25 -18.18
N LEU A 133 -15.80 -21.60 -18.35
CA LEU A 133 -14.71 -21.07 -17.52
C LEU A 133 -14.56 -19.54 -17.63
N LEU A 134 -14.67 -19.00 -18.85
CA LEU A 134 -14.57 -17.56 -19.10
C LEU A 134 -15.77 -16.77 -18.60
N LYS A 135 -16.99 -17.35 -18.66
CA LYS A 135 -18.19 -16.73 -18.08
C LYS A 135 -18.06 -16.57 -16.56
N GLU A 136 -17.56 -17.60 -15.87
CA GLU A 136 -17.32 -17.56 -14.43
C GLU A 136 -16.20 -16.57 -14.07
N TYR A 137 -15.11 -16.55 -14.85
CA TYR A 137 -14.05 -15.55 -14.72
C TYR A 137 -14.60 -14.13 -14.84
N ALA A 138 -15.44 -13.87 -15.85
CA ALA A 138 -16.04 -12.56 -16.06
C ALA A 138 -16.92 -12.13 -14.88
N ALA A 139 -17.72 -13.05 -14.32
CA ALA A 139 -18.52 -12.79 -13.12
C ALA A 139 -17.65 -12.43 -11.91
N MET A 140 -16.58 -13.20 -11.67
CA MET A 140 -15.63 -12.98 -10.57
C MET A 140 -14.75 -11.72 -10.74
N ARG A 141 -14.49 -11.29 -11.97
CA ARG A 141 -13.61 -10.16 -12.28
C ARG A 141 -14.36 -8.82 -12.35
N TYR A 142 -15.55 -8.81 -12.96
CA TYR A 142 -16.25 -7.59 -13.33
C TYR A 142 -17.56 -7.36 -12.55
N ARG A 143 -18.12 -8.39 -11.90
CA ARG A 143 -19.42 -8.26 -11.20
C ARG A 143 -19.24 -8.07 -9.69
N GLN A 144 -18.52 -8.97 -9.04
CA GLN A 144 -18.27 -8.94 -7.60
C GLN A 144 -16.90 -9.52 -7.27
N PRO A 145 -16.16 -8.97 -6.30
CA PRO A 145 -14.89 -9.54 -5.87
C PRO A 145 -15.12 -10.96 -5.35
N ALA A 146 -14.50 -11.94 -6.02
CA ALA A 146 -14.69 -13.35 -5.71
C ALA A 146 -14.19 -13.70 -4.30
N ASP A 147 -14.95 -14.52 -3.57
CA ASP A 147 -14.47 -15.20 -2.38
C ASP A 147 -13.20 -16.02 -2.75
N PRO A 148 -12.10 -15.90 -1.98
CA PRO A 148 -10.90 -16.71 -2.16
C PRO A 148 -11.17 -18.21 -2.36
N LYS A 149 -12.21 -18.78 -1.74
CA LYS A 149 -12.58 -20.18 -1.93
C LYS A 149 -13.10 -20.47 -3.36
N GLN A 150 -13.98 -19.61 -3.88
CA GLN A 150 -14.53 -19.74 -5.23
C GLN A 150 -13.43 -19.61 -6.29
N ALA A 151 -12.52 -18.63 -6.12
CA ALA A 151 -11.39 -18.45 -7.01
C ALA A 151 -10.45 -19.68 -7.04
N ARG A 152 -10.24 -20.35 -5.89
CA ARG A 152 -9.45 -21.60 -5.81
C ARG A 152 -10.16 -22.78 -6.48
N GLN A 153 -11.47 -22.92 -6.33
CA GLN A 153 -12.24 -23.98 -6.99
C GLN A 153 -12.23 -23.81 -8.51
N TRP A 154 -12.39 -22.58 -9.00
CA TRP A 154 -12.25 -22.26 -10.42
C TRP A 154 -10.85 -22.58 -10.94
N LEU A 155 -9.79 -22.20 -10.21
CA LEU A 155 -8.42 -22.54 -10.58
C LEU A 155 -8.20 -24.06 -10.73
N ARG A 156 -8.82 -24.90 -9.87
CA ARG A 156 -8.74 -26.37 -10.01
C ARG A 156 -9.37 -26.84 -11.32
N ARG A 157 -10.53 -26.29 -11.69
CA ARG A 157 -11.20 -26.63 -12.98
C ARG A 157 -10.41 -26.14 -14.18
N VAL A 158 -9.80 -24.96 -14.11
CA VAL A 158 -8.87 -24.48 -15.14
C VAL A 158 -7.67 -25.40 -15.29
N LYS A 159 -7.09 -25.90 -14.18
CA LYS A 159 -5.97 -26.85 -14.26
C LYS A 159 -6.35 -28.20 -14.87
N ALA A 160 -7.62 -28.60 -14.74
CA ALA A 160 -8.15 -29.81 -15.35
C ALA A 160 -8.50 -29.63 -16.84
N PHE A 161 -8.69 -28.38 -17.29
CA PHE A 161 -8.94 -28.07 -18.69
C PHE A 161 -7.68 -28.31 -19.53
N ARG A 162 -7.79 -29.25 -20.49
CA ARG A 162 -6.70 -29.63 -21.41
C ARG A 162 -7.26 -29.70 -22.84
N PRO A 163 -7.36 -28.56 -23.52
CA PRO A 163 -7.88 -28.52 -24.89
C PRO A 163 -6.93 -29.24 -25.87
N GLY A 164 -7.50 -29.94 -26.86
CA GLY A 164 -6.74 -30.63 -27.91
C GLY A 164 -6.08 -31.97 -27.52
N ARG A 165 -6.49 -32.60 -26.40
CA ARG A 165 -6.01 -33.93 -26.00
C ARG A 165 -7.07 -35.04 -26.16
N GLN A 166 -7.98 -34.87 -27.11
CA GLN A 166 -8.97 -35.87 -27.51
C GLN A 166 -8.61 -36.42 -28.88
#